data_AF-S4PP49-F1
#
_entry.id   AF-S4PP49-F1
#
_cell.length_a   1.000
_cell.length_b   1.000
_cell.length_c   1.000
_cell.angle_alpha   90.00
_cell.angle_beta   90.00
_cell.angle_gamma   90.00
#
_symmetry.space_group_name_H-M   'P 1'
#
loop_
_entity.id
_entity.type
_entity.pdbx_description
1 polymer ?
#
loop_
_entity_poly.entity_id
_entity_poly.type
_entity_poly.pdbx_seq_one_letter_code
_entity_poly.pdbx_strand_id
1 'polypeptide(L)'
;MNAGFEDCTVLDNLFQKYDDDVASVLEEFSNARWRDAFAVSDLAMYNYIEMRDLVNRPSYRLRKSVDDFLYWLLPDIWVPLYNSVTFSTMPYDQCVRNRQWQNKVLAISILCLGMFLFIILFYYRRSYA
;
A
#
# COMPACT_ATOMS: atom_id res chain seq x y z
N MET A 1 12.29 7.64 12.43
CA MET A 1 11.80 8.03 13.76
C MET A 1 10.54 7.26 14.12
N ASN A 2 9.40 7.48 13.43
CA ASN A 2 8.11 6.84 13.77
C ASN A 2 8.18 5.30 13.89
N ALA A 3 8.76 4.61 12.90
CA ALA A 3 8.95 3.15 12.97
C ALA A 3 9.74 2.69 14.21
N GLY A 4 10.75 3.47 14.63
CA GLY A 4 11.53 3.18 15.84
C GLY A 4 10.75 3.43 17.13
N PHE A 5 9.82 4.39 17.15
CA PHE A 5 8.91 4.54 18.29
C PHE A 5 7.87 3.44 18.35
N GLU A 6 7.36 2.99 17.19
CA GLU A 6 6.54 1.79 17.11
C GLU A 6 7.29 0.55 17.61
N ASP A 7 8.58 0.40 17.28
CA ASP A 7 9.43 -0.67 17.80
C ASP A 7 9.49 -0.65 19.34
N CYS A 8 9.66 0.52 19.96
CA CYS A 8 9.65 0.66 21.41
C CYS A 8 8.31 0.19 22.02
N THR A 9 7.19 0.56 21.41
CA THR A 9 5.85 0.12 21.88
C THR A 9 5.66 -1.39 21.73
N VAL A 10 6.09 -1.98 20.62
CA VAL A 10 6.03 -3.44 20.42
C VAL A 10 6.90 -4.16 21.44
N LEU A 11 8.12 -3.67 21.67
CA LEU A 11 9.05 -4.26 22.61
C LEU A 11 8.51 -4.19 24.06
N ASP A 12 7.96 -3.05 24.46
CA ASP A 12 7.34 -2.87 25.78
C ASP A 12 6.18 -3.86 26.02
N ASN A 13 5.31 -4.05 25.01
CA ASN A 13 4.23 -5.04 25.08
C ASN A 13 4.76 -6.47 25.22
N LEU A 14 5.89 -6.80 24.60
CA LEU A 14 6.51 -8.12 24.71
C LEU A 14 7.14 -8.32 26.09
N PHE A 15 7.79 -7.30 26.66
CA PHE A 15 8.28 -7.35 28.04
C PHE A 15 7.15 -7.66 29.03
N GLN A 16 6.00 -7.01 28.89
CA GLN A 16 4.81 -7.31 29.70
C GLN A 16 4.26 -8.73 29.46
N LYS A 17 4.32 -9.24 28.21
CA LYS A 17 3.83 -10.58 27.84
C LYS A 17 4.68 -11.71 28.41
N TYR A 18 6.00 -11.53 28.48
CA TYR A 18 6.97 -12.57 28.85
C TYR A 18 7.58 -12.39 30.25
N ASP A 19 7.01 -11.51 31.08
CA ASP A 19 7.46 -11.25 32.47
C ASP A 19 8.97 -10.98 32.55
N ASP A 20 9.43 -10.07 31.69
CA ASP A 20 10.83 -9.67 31.54
C ASP A 20 11.84 -10.77 31.13
N ASP A 21 11.38 -11.92 30.62
CA ASP A 21 12.26 -12.91 29.97
C ASP A 21 12.82 -12.38 28.64
N VAL A 22 13.97 -11.72 28.74
CA VAL A 22 14.68 -11.07 27.63
C VAL A 22 14.91 -12.04 26.46
N ALA A 23 15.19 -13.32 26.70
CA ALA A 23 15.47 -14.26 25.63
C ALA A 23 14.23 -14.48 24.74
N SER A 24 13.08 -14.76 25.36
CA SER A 24 11.80 -14.93 24.67
C SER A 24 11.33 -13.63 24.01
N VAL A 25 11.52 -12.48 24.67
CA VAL A 25 11.17 -11.16 24.13
C VAL A 25 11.93 -10.87 22.84
N LEU A 26 13.25 -11.03 22.84
CA LEU A 26 14.09 -10.73 21.68
C LEU A 26 13.82 -11.69 20.52
N GLU A 27 13.55 -12.97 20.82
CA GLU A 27 13.17 -13.96 19.81
C GLU A 27 11.84 -13.58 19.13
N GLU A 28 10.79 -13.31 19.91
CA GLU A 28 9.49 -12.96 19.35
C GLU A 28 9.52 -11.60 18.63
N PHE A 29 10.19 -10.59 19.21
CA PHE A 29 10.33 -9.29 18.57
C PHE A 29 10.99 -9.42 17.19
N SER A 30 12.09 -10.16 17.11
CA SER A 30 12.82 -10.39 15.86
C SER A 30 11.96 -11.11 14.83
N ASN A 31 11.17 -12.11 15.27
CA ASN A 31 10.28 -12.88 14.40
C ASN A 31 9.07 -12.07 13.89
N ALA A 32 8.51 -11.21 14.74
CA ALA A 32 7.33 -10.41 14.41
C ALA A 32 7.67 -9.16 13.58
N ARG A 33 8.76 -8.47 13.91
CA ARG A 33 9.00 -7.09 13.43
C ARG A 33 9.83 -6.99 12.16
N TRP A 34 10.63 -8.01 11.81
CA TRP A 34 11.55 -7.92 10.68
C TRP A 34 10.85 -7.56 9.37
N ARG A 35 9.65 -8.11 9.09
CA ARG A 35 8.92 -7.85 7.84
C ARG A 35 8.57 -6.37 7.70
N ASP A 36 8.09 -5.77 8.77
CA ASP A 36 7.75 -4.36 8.80
C ASP A 36 8.99 -3.46 8.71
N ALA A 37 10.08 -3.84 9.38
CA ALA A 37 11.35 -3.11 9.32
C ALA A 37 11.92 -3.09 7.90
N PHE A 38 11.85 -4.22 7.18
CA PHE A 38 12.22 -4.27 5.77
C PHE A 38 11.24 -3.47 4.90
N ALA A 39 9.93 -3.64 5.11
CA ALA A 39 8.91 -2.95 4.34
C ALA A 39 9.02 -1.42 4.46
N VAL A 40 9.23 -0.87 5.66
CA VAL A 40 9.37 0.59 5.84
C VAL A 40 10.65 1.12 5.21
N SER A 41 11.73 0.33 5.20
CA SER A 41 12.97 0.67 4.51
C SER A 41 12.74 0.76 2.99
N ASP A 42 12.08 -0.23 2.41
CA ASP A 42 11.73 -0.24 0.98
C ASP A 42 10.76 0.89 0.63
N LEU A 43 9.78 1.17 1.50
CA LEU A 43 8.85 2.29 1.35
C LEU A 43 9.57 3.64 1.38
N ALA A 44 10.58 3.80 2.23
CA ALA A 44 11.40 5.02 2.27
C ALA A 44 12.21 5.18 0.99
N MET A 45 12.80 4.11 0.47
CA MET A 45 13.51 4.13 -0.82
C MET A 45 12.56 4.46 -1.98
N TYR A 46 11.35 3.88 -1.98
CA TYR A 46 10.32 4.21 -2.96
C TYR A 46 9.90 5.67 -2.86
N ASN A 47 9.68 6.20 -1.66
CA ASN A 47 9.29 7.60 -1.47
C ASN A 47 10.38 8.57 -1.97
N TYR A 48 11.66 8.23 -1.79
CA TYR A 48 12.75 9.01 -2.40
C TYR A 48 12.62 9.07 -3.93
N ILE A 49 12.38 7.93 -4.59
CA ILE A 49 12.17 7.88 -6.05
C ILE A 49 10.92 8.67 -6.45
N GLU A 50 9.85 8.53 -5.67
CA GLU A 50 8.57 9.19 -5.89
C GLU A 50 8.73 10.71 -5.89
N MET A 51 9.33 11.25 -4.83
CA MET A 51 9.55 12.69 -4.66
C MET A 51 10.58 13.25 -5.65
N ARG A 52 11.61 12.48 -5.99
CA ARG A 52 12.65 12.91 -6.93
C ARG A 52 12.14 13.06 -8.37
N ASP A 53 11.23 12.18 -8.80
CA ASP A 53 10.87 12.07 -10.22
C ASP A 53 9.37 11.82 -10.48
N LEU A 54 8.75 10.85 -9.81
CA LEU A 54 7.41 10.39 -10.19
C LEU A 54 6.34 11.47 -10.09
N VAL A 55 6.41 12.36 -9.10
CA VAL A 55 5.45 13.46 -8.88
C VAL A 55 5.30 14.40 -10.09
N ASN A 56 6.30 14.46 -10.96
CA ASN A 56 6.27 15.28 -12.17
C ASN A 56 5.64 14.58 -13.38
N ARG A 57 5.39 13.26 -13.28
CA ARG A 57 4.86 12.46 -14.40
C ARG A 57 3.33 12.56 -14.46
N PRO A 58 2.71 12.78 -15.63
CA PRO A 58 1.25 12.82 -15.78
C PRO A 58 0.56 11.53 -15.33
N SER A 59 1.16 10.37 -15.60
CA SER A 59 0.64 9.07 -15.18
C SER A 59 0.56 8.92 -13.66
N TYR A 60 1.53 9.48 -12.94
CA TYR A 60 1.52 9.51 -11.47
C TYR A 60 0.37 10.38 -10.94
N ARG A 61 0.20 11.59 -11.50
CA ARG A 61 -0.89 12.51 -11.11
C ARG A 61 -2.26 11.91 -11.39
N LEU A 62 -2.43 11.24 -12.53
CA LEU A 62 -3.66 10.49 -12.85
C LEU A 62 -3.92 9.39 -11.82
N ARG A 63 -2.91 8.56 -11.54
CA ARG A 63 -3.01 7.48 -10.55
C ARG A 63 -3.40 8.02 -9.16
N LYS A 64 -2.80 9.14 -8.74
CA LYS A 64 -3.08 9.81 -7.47
C LYS A 64 -4.50 10.36 -7.43
N SER A 65 -4.96 11.02 -8.48
CA SER A 65 -6.35 11.50 -8.58
C SER A 65 -7.37 10.34 -8.50
N VAL A 66 -7.07 9.18 -9.09
CA VAL A 66 -7.91 7.98 -8.97
C VAL A 66 -7.88 7.44 -7.54
N ASP A 67 -6.70 7.35 -6.90
CA ASP A 67 -6.58 6.95 -5.50
C ASP A 67 -7.39 7.86 -4.57
N ASP A 68 -7.29 9.18 -4.74
CA ASP A 68 -7.96 10.15 -3.89
C ASP A 68 -9.49 10.11 -4.11
N PHE A 69 -9.95 9.92 -5.35
CA PHE A 69 -11.36 9.74 -5.65
C PHE A 69 -11.94 8.45 -5.05
N LEU A 70 -11.22 7.32 -5.20
CA LEU A 70 -11.65 6.05 -4.64
C LEU A 70 -11.63 6.05 -3.11
N TYR A 71 -10.65 6.71 -2.49
CA TYR A 71 -10.59 6.89 -1.05
C TYR A 71 -11.74 7.77 -0.55
N TRP A 72 -12.08 8.84 -1.27
CA TRP A 72 -13.24 9.67 -0.93
C TRP A 72 -14.55 8.87 -0.98
N LEU A 73 -14.70 7.99 -1.98
CA LEU A 73 -15.91 7.17 -2.15
C LEU A 73 -15.98 5.99 -1.16
N LEU A 74 -14.85 5.33 -0.90
CA LEU A 74 -14.75 4.08 -0.13
C LEU A 74 -13.54 4.12 0.83
N PRO A 75 -13.58 4.97 1.88
CA PRO A 75 -12.41 5.25 2.71
C PRO A 75 -11.87 4.02 3.46
N ASP A 76 -12.75 3.10 3.87
CA ASP A 76 -12.35 1.89 4.60
C ASP A 76 -11.79 0.78 3.69
N ILE A 77 -12.01 0.88 2.38
CA ILE A 77 -11.63 -0.14 1.40
C ILE A 77 -10.40 0.31 0.61
N TRP A 78 -10.36 1.58 0.21
CA TRP A 78 -9.32 2.11 -0.67
C TRP A 78 -8.44 3.13 0.04
N VAL A 79 -7.63 2.68 1.00
CA VAL A 79 -6.68 3.57 1.70
C VAL A 79 -5.41 3.77 0.85
N PRO A 80 -5.08 4.98 0.37
CA PRO A 80 -3.87 5.22 -0.40
C PRO A 80 -2.61 4.93 0.42
N LEU A 81 -1.52 4.52 -0.25
CA LEU A 81 -0.27 4.12 0.43
C LEU A 81 0.27 5.20 1.39
N TYR A 82 0.27 6.46 0.98
CA TYR A 82 0.74 7.55 1.83
C TYR A 82 -0.09 7.67 3.11
N ASN A 83 -1.41 7.53 2.99
CA ASN A 83 -2.32 7.61 4.13
C ASN A 83 -2.16 6.41 5.06
N SER A 84 -2.00 5.19 4.52
CA SER A 84 -1.81 4.00 5.35
C SER A 84 -0.51 4.07 6.15
N VAL A 85 0.59 4.55 5.55
CA VAL A 85 1.89 4.66 6.23
C VAL A 85 1.95 5.83 7.21
N THR A 86 1.32 6.97 6.89
CA THR A 86 1.51 8.22 7.64
C THR A 86 0.45 8.45 8.72
N PHE A 87 -0.80 8.03 8.45
CA PHE A 87 -1.97 8.40 9.25
C PHE A 87 -2.73 7.20 9.79
N SER A 88 -2.12 6.01 9.80
CA SER A 88 -2.70 4.81 10.38
C SER A 88 -1.65 4.00 11.13
N THR A 89 -2.10 3.00 11.89
CA THR A 89 -1.26 2.00 12.55
C THR A 89 -1.28 0.67 11.78
N MET A 90 -1.56 0.70 10.47
CA MET A 90 -1.46 -0.48 9.62
C MET A 90 -0.01 -0.95 9.55
N PRO A 91 0.29 -2.24 9.80
CA PRO A 91 1.64 -2.77 9.64
C PRO A 91 2.24 -2.41 8.29
N TYR A 92 3.54 -2.12 8.26
CA TYR A 92 4.20 -1.66 7.03
C TYR A 92 4.18 -2.73 5.93
N ASP A 93 4.32 -4.01 6.29
CA ASP A 93 4.17 -5.11 5.35
C ASP A 93 2.75 -5.13 4.73
N GLN A 94 1.73 -4.86 5.54
CA GLN A 94 0.35 -4.78 5.10
C GLN A 94 0.10 -3.56 4.23
N CYS A 95 0.73 -2.41 4.50
CA CYS A 95 0.69 -1.23 3.62
C CYS A 95 1.18 -1.59 2.21
N VAL A 96 2.29 -2.32 2.11
CA VAL A 96 2.85 -2.80 0.83
C VAL A 96 1.88 -3.74 0.14
N ARG A 97 1.33 -4.74 0.85
CA ARG A 97 0.36 -5.69 0.30
C ARG A 97 -0.93 -5.01 -0.17
N ASN A 98 -1.43 -4.04 0.59
CA ASN A 98 -2.60 -3.24 0.23
C ASN A 98 -2.34 -2.49 -1.09
N ARG A 99 -1.18 -1.82 -1.22
CA ARG A 99 -0.80 -1.15 -2.46
C ARG A 99 -0.72 -2.11 -3.65
N GLN A 100 -0.17 -3.31 -3.45
CA GLN A 100 -0.11 -4.35 -4.49
C GLN A 100 -1.50 -4.81 -4.92
N TRP A 101 -2.41 -5.00 -3.96
CA TRP A 101 -3.80 -5.34 -4.25
C TRP A 101 -4.51 -4.24 -5.05
N GLN A 102 -4.37 -2.97 -4.65
CA GLN A 102 -4.91 -1.82 -5.38
C GLN A 102 -4.40 -1.77 -6.83
N ASN A 103 -3.10 -2.01 -7.03
CA ASN A 103 -2.51 -2.06 -8.37
C ASN A 103 -3.12 -3.17 -9.23
N LYS A 104 -3.34 -4.36 -8.65
CA LYS A 104 -4.00 -5.48 -9.34
C LYS A 104 -5.43 -5.15 -9.72
N VAL A 105 -6.21 -4.58 -8.79
CA VAL A 105 -7.60 -4.19 -9.05
C VAL A 105 -7.67 -3.20 -10.21
N LEU A 106 -6.86 -2.14 -10.21
CA LEU A 106 -6.87 -1.16 -11.31
C LEU A 106 -6.44 -1.76 -12.64
N ALA A 107 -5.42 -2.62 -12.65
CA ALA A 107 -4.99 -3.29 -13.86
C ALA A 107 -6.12 -4.13 -14.47
N ILE A 108 -6.83 -4.91 -13.63
CA ILE A 108 -7.98 -5.70 -14.07
C ILE A 108 -9.11 -4.79 -14.55
N SER A 109 -9.44 -3.72 -13.82
CA SER A 109 -10.48 -2.76 -14.22
C SER A 109 -10.18 -2.12 -15.57
N ILE A 110 -8.94 -1.70 -15.83
CA ILE A 110 -8.53 -1.13 -17.11
C ILE A 110 -8.67 -2.17 -18.24
N LEU A 111 -8.25 -3.42 -18.01
CA LEU A 111 -8.39 -4.49 -19.00
C LEU A 111 -9.86 -4.78 -19.32
N CYS A 112 -10.71 -4.89 -18.31
CA CYS A 112 -12.14 -5.12 -18.49
C CYS A 112 -12.81 -3.98 -19.27
N LEU A 113 -12.50 -2.72 -18.94
CA LEU A 113 -13.01 -1.55 -19.66
C LEU A 113 -12.54 -1.54 -21.12
N GLY A 114 -11.27 -1.86 -21.36
CA GLY A 114 -10.71 -1.97 -22.71
C GLY A 114 -11.38 -3.05 -23.55
N MET A 115 -11.60 -4.24 -22.98
CA MET A 115 -12.32 -5.32 -23.66
C MET A 115 -13.78 -4.95 -23.94
N PHE A 116 -14.45 -4.32 -22.99
CA PHE A 116 -15.84 -3.87 -23.15
C PHE A 116 -15.98 -2.85 -24.29
N LEU A 117 -15.10 -1.83 -24.31
CA LEU A 117 -15.05 -0.85 -25.39
C LEU A 117 -14.75 -1.50 -26.74
N PHE A 118 -13.82 -2.47 -26.78
CA PHE A 118 -13.52 -3.21 -28.01
C PHE A 118 -14.73 -3.98 -28.54
N ILE A 119 -15.48 -4.66 -27.68
CA ILE A 119 -16.70 -5.39 -28.06
C ILE A 119 -17.75 -4.43 -28.61
N ILE A 120 -17.96 -3.28 -27.97
CA ILE A 120 -18.90 -2.25 -28.44
C ILE A 120 -18.50 -1.74 -29.82
N LEU A 121 -17.23 -1.38 -30.00
CA LEU A 121 -16.73 -0.87 -31.28
C LEU A 121 -16.82 -1.92 -32.39
N PHE A 122 -16.53 -3.19 -32.07
CA PHE A 122 -16.65 -4.29 -33.01
C PHE A 122 -18.11 -4.52 -33.44
N TYR A 123 -19.04 -4.52 -32.47
CA TYR A 123 -20.46 -4.66 -32.75
C TYR A 123 -21.00 -3.48 -33.58
N TYR A 124 -20.64 -2.26 -33.19
CA TYR A 124 -21.01 -1.06 -33.93
C TYR A 124 -20.49 -1.12 -35.38
N ARG A 125 -19.20 -1.42 -35.58
CA ARG A 125 -18.62 -1.56 -36.93
C ARG A 125 -19.35 -2.62 -37.78
N ARG A 126 -19.76 -3.74 -37.19
CA ARG A 126 -20.50 -4.80 -37.90
C ARG A 126 -21.93 -4.39 -38.25
N SER A 127 -22.57 -3.52 -37.47
CA SER A 127 -23.95 -3.08 -37.73
C SER A 127 -24.07 -2.05 -38.85
N TYR A 128 -22.97 -1.39 -39.25
CA TYR A 128 -22.93 -0.34 -40.27
C TYR A 128 -22.03 -0.69 -41.47
N ALA A 129 -21.61 -1.95 -41.59
CA ALA A 129 -20.89 -2.51 -42.74
C ALA A 129 -21.79 -3.54 -43.45
#